data_AF-A0A2D6MT24-F1
#
_entry.id   AF-A0A2D6MT24-F1
#
_cell.length_a   1.000
_cell.length_b   1.000
_cell.length_c   1.000
_cell.angle_alpha   90.00
_cell.angle_beta   90.00
_cell.angle_gamma   90.00
#
_symmetry.space_group_name_H-M   'P 1'
#
loop_
_entity.id
_entity.type
_entity.pdbx_description
1 polymer ?
#
loop_
_entity_poly.entity_id
_entity_poly.type
_entity_poly.pdbx_seq_one_letter_code
_entity_poly.pdbx_strand_id
1 'polypeptide(L)'
;MARKKKASTARDAIKEEVRLELTPMIDVTFLILIFFMCTLKFKTLEGKLVSYLPTDKGLSAAKAEIEFEDAEIILKIPKEEWEKKSENRMVIFLRNGSNTPFGRCLGMRPIEGNEKNMELLLEPPGTLIEIQKYLNEVRKGSPESKAKINAYSRTPHYYVVDILNRMIDAGFTDISYSGIPQSLLRDLQNGTIK
;
A
#
# COMPACT_ATOMS: atom_id res chain seq x y z
N MET A 1 -65.30 -67.95 -3.42
CA MET A 1 -63.88 -67.56 -3.66
C MET A 1 -63.81 -66.05 -3.78
N ALA A 2 -63.37 -65.35 -2.73
CA ALA A 2 -63.28 -63.88 -2.72
C ALA A 2 -61.79 -63.46 -2.70
N ARG A 3 -61.35 -62.83 -3.80
CA ARG A 3 -59.97 -62.36 -4.00
C ARG A 3 -59.76 -61.08 -3.18
N LYS A 4 -59.22 -61.22 -1.97
CA LYS A 4 -58.86 -60.07 -1.11
C LYS A 4 -57.54 -59.47 -1.63
N LYS A 5 -57.62 -58.35 -2.35
CA LYS A 5 -56.47 -57.52 -2.75
C LYS A 5 -55.73 -57.05 -1.48
N LYS A 6 -54.46 -57.44 -1.33
CA LYS A 6 -53.54 -56.84 -0.35
C LYS A 6 -53.28 -55.40 -0.81
N ALA A 7 -53.75 -54.43 -0.04
CA ALA A 7 -53.41 -53.03 -0.24
C ALA A 7 -51.94 -52.85 0.13
N SER A 8 -51.08 -52.61 -0.87
CA SER A 8 -49.71 -52.15 -0.66
C SER A 8 -49.77 -50.72 -0.17
N THR A 9 -49.43 -50.53 1.09
CA THR A 9 -49.46 -49.26 1.80
C THR A 9 -48.57 -48.23 1.09
N ALA A 10 -49.11 -47.06 0.75
CA ALA A 10 -48.38 -45.91 0.19
C ALA A 10 -47.24 -45.39 1.10
N ARG A 11 -47.09 -45.96 2.29
CA ARG A 11 -46.03 -45.65 3.26
C ARG A 11 -44.69 -46.31 2.91
N ASP A 12 -44.67 -47.36 2.09
CA ASP A 12 -43.42 -48.07 1.74
C ASP A 12 -42.65 -47.39 0.60
N ALA A 13 -43.26 -46.45 -0.14
CA ALA A 13 -42.60 -45.68 -1.20
C ALA A 13 -41.87 -44.41 -0.70
N ILE A 14 -42.00 -44.07 0.60
CA ILE A 14 -41.44 -42.83 1.17
C ILE A 14 -40.09 -43.09 1.88
N LYS A 15 -39.64 -44.35 1.92
CA LYS A 15 -38.39 -44.76 2.60
C LYS A 15 -37.26 -45.14 1.63
N GLU A 16 -37.23 -44.55 0.43
CA GLU A 16 -35.97 -44.51 -0.32
C GLU A 16 -34.99 -43.61 0.43
N GLU A 17 -34.00 -44.21 1.07
CA GLU A 17 -32.87 -43.51 1.67
C GLU A 17 -32.16 -42.71 0.56
N VAL A 18 -32.42 -41.41 0.48
CA VAL A 18 -31.69 -40.49 -0.39
C VAL A 18 -30.26 -40.41 0.13
N ARG A 19 -29.40 -41.29 -0.37
CA ARG A 19 -27.97 -41.27 -0.10
C ARG A 19 -27.37 -40.08 -0.85
N LEU A 20 -27.10 -39.00 -0.12
CA LEU A 20 -26.40 -37.85 -0.66
C LEU A 20 -24.96 -38.26 -1.00
N GLU A 21 -24.60 -38.19 -2.28
CA GLU A 21 -23.24 -38.42 -2.74
C GLU A 21 -22.41 -37.15 -2.44
N LEU A 22 -21.68 -37.18 -1.34
CA LEU A 22 -20.87 -36.04 -0.88
C LEU A 22 -19.62 -35.81 -1.75
N THR A 23 -19.06 -36.89 -2.29
CA THR A 23 -17.82 -36.86 -3.09
C THR A 23 -17.89 -35.95 -4.32
N PRO A 24 -18.93 -36.01 -5.18
CA PRO A 24 -19.04 -35.09 -6.31
C PRO A 24 -19.27 -33.64 -5.89
N MET A 25 -19.94 -33.39 -4.76
CA MET A 25 -20.14 -32.01 -4.27
C MET A 25 -18.83 -31.39 -3.76
N ILE A 26 -17.99 -32.20 -3.10
CA ILE A 26 -16.65 -31.76 -2.67
C ILE A 26 -15.79 -31.43 -3.89
N ASP A 27 -15.79 -32.26 -4.93
CA ASP A 27 -14.97 -32.01 -6.13
C ASP A 27 -15.34 -30.70 -6.83
N VAL A 28 -16.64 -30.47 -7.08
CA VAL A 28 -17.12 -29.23 -7.73
C VAL A 28 -16.80 -27.98 -6.89
N THR A 29 -16.91 -28.06 -5.56
CA THR A 29 -16.59 -26.92 -4.70
C THR A 29 -15.09 -26.62 -4.63
N PHE A 30 -14.24 -27.65 -4.61
CA PHE A 30 -12.78 -27.48 -4.67
C PHE A 30 -12.34 -26.85 -5.99
N LEU A 31 -12.92 -27.26 -7.12
CA LEU A 31 -12.63 -26.67 -8.43
C LEU A 31 -13.04 -25.19 -8.50
N ILE A 32 -14.16 -24.81 -7.89
CA ILE A 32 -14.60 -23.41 -7.80
C ILE A 32 -13.65 -22.57 -6.94
N LEU A 33 -13.18 -23.10 -5.80
CA LEU A 33 -12.22 -22.41 -4.93
C LEU A 33 -10.87 -22.20 -5.63
N ILE A 34 -10.34 -23.22 -6.28
CA ILE A 34 -9.08 -23.12 -7.04
C ILE A 34 -9.22 -22.14 -8.19
N PHE A 35 -10.35 -22.20 -8.92
CA PHE A 35 -10.66 -21.22 -9.96
C PHE A 35 -10.59 -19.80 -9.41
N PHE A 36 -11.30 -19.49 -8.32
CA PHE A 36 -11.24 -18.17 -7.71
C PHE A 36 -9.84 -17.81 -7.18
N MET A 37 -9.09 -18.71 -6.55
CA MET A 37 -7.71 -18.42 -6.11
C MET A 37 -6.78 -18.06 -7.29
N CYS A 38 -6.95 -18.71 -8.44
CA CYS A 38 -6.11 -18.45 -9.62
C CYS A 38 -6.59 -17.28 -10.47
N THR A 39 -7.90 -17.02 -10.55
CA THR A 39 -8.48 -15.97 -11.41
C THR A 39 -8.81 -14.68 -10.68
N LEU A 40 -8.83 -14.67 -9.34
CA LEU A 40 -8.89 -13.44 -8.57
C LEU A 40 -7.58 -12.67 -8.75
N LYS A 41 -7.52 -11.89 -9.83
CA LYS A 41 -6.61 -10.76 -9.87
C LYS A 41 -7.13 -9.79 -8.82
N PHE A 42 -6.43 -9.69 -7.70
CA PHE A 42 -6.58 -8.55 -6.80
C PHE A 42 -6.39 -7.32 -7.67
N LYS A 43 -7.49 -6.67 -8.03
CA LYS A 43 -7.40 -5.29 -8.50
C LYS A 43 -6.82 -4.57 -7.29
N THR A 44 -5.57 -4.12 -7.41
CA THR A 44 -5.08 -3.03 -6.58
C THR A 44 -6.21 -2.02 -6.53
N LEU A 45 -6.72 -1.72 -5.33
CA LEU A 45 -7.72 -0.69 -5.13
C LEU A 45 -7.17 0.57 -5.77
N GLU A 46 -7.56 0.86 -7.01
CA GLU A 46 -7.33 2.16 -7.62
C GLU A 46 -8.01 3.13 -6.67
N GLY A 47 -7.20 3.98 -6.03
CA GLY A 47 -7.63 4.81 -4.92
C GLY A 47 -8.98 5.45 -5.21
N LYS A 48 -9.88 5.37 -4.23
CA LYS A 48 -11.27 5.82 -4.30
C LYS A 48 -11.32 7.21 -4.95
N LEU A 49 -11.68 7.27 -6.23
CA LEU A 49 -11.80 8.53 -6.97
C LEU A 49 -12.95 9.33 -6.35
N VAL A 50 -12.60 10.41 -5.67
CA VAL A 50 -13.58 11.35 -5.10
C VAL A 50 -14.29 12.03 -6.27
N SER A 51 -15.47 11.54 -6.63
CA SER A 51 -16.32 12.22 -7.59
C SER A 51 -17.00 13.39 -6.88
N TYR A 52 -16.63 14.62 -7.22
CA TYR A 52 -17.31 15.85 -6.79
C TYR A 52 -18.63 16.05 -7.56
N LEU A 53 -19.49 15.02 -7.57
CA LEU A 53 -20.81 15.13 -8.19
C LEU A 53 -21.78 15.86 -7.25
N PRO A 54 -22.60 16.79 -7.75
CA PRO A 54 -23.63 17.44 -6.93
C PRO A 54 -24.62 16.40 -6.42
N THR A 55 -24.74 16.26 -5.10
CA THR A 55 -25.59 15.26 -4.45
C THR A 55 -27.02 15.77 -4.27
N ASP A 56 -27.92 15.40 -5.18
CA ASP A 56 -29.36 15.63 -5.01
C ASP A 56 -30.12 14.39 -4.49
N LYS A 57 -29.49 13.21 -4.41
CA LYS A 57 -30.08 12.02 -3.75
C LYS A 57 -29.00 11.26 -2.99
N GLY A 58 -29.22 11.08 -1.69
CA GLY A 58 -28.21 10.66 -0.72
C GLY A 58 -27.59 9.29 -0.99
N LEU A 59 -26.26 9.25 -0.97
CA LEU A 59 -25.53 8.06 -0.53
C LEU A 59 -25.88 7.87 0.96
N SER A 60 -26.31 6.67 1.34
CA SER A 60 -26.44 6.32 2.75
C SER A 60 -25.18 6.77 3.49
N ALA A 61 -25.38 7.52 4.58
CA ALA A 61 -24.33 8.16 5.36
C ALA A 61 -23.49 7.16 6.17
N ALA A 62 -23.12 6.02 5.58
CA ALA A 62 -21.87 5.38 5.95
C ALA A 62 -20.77 6.36 5.55
N LYS A 63 -20.46 7.27 6.48
CA LYS A 63 -19.29 8.12 6.44
C LYS A 63 -18.14 7.18 6.17
N ALA A 64 -17.66 7.16 4.93
CA ALA A 64 -16.40 6.51 4.65
C ALA A 64 -15.40 7.28 5.52
N GLU A 65 -14.96 6.66 6.61
CA GLU A 65 -13.82 7.15 7.37
C GLU A 65 -12.65 7.09 6.39
N ILE A 66 -12.34 8.26 5.81
CA ILE A 66 -11.12 8.45 5.08
C ILE A 66 -10.06 8.41 6.18
N GLU A 67 -9.36 7.28 6.30
CA GLU A 67 -8.15 7.20 7.09
C GLU A 67 -7.14 8.14 6.41
N PHE A 68 -7.00 9.34 6.94
CA PHE A 68 -5.93 10.24 6.51
C PHE A 68 -4.63 9.70 7.09
N GLU A 69 -3.58 9.66 6.28
CA GLU A 69 -2.25 9.42 6.82
C GLU A 69 -1.83 10.68 7.59
N ASP A 70 -1.68 10.56 8.91
CA ASP A 70 -1.40 11.69 9.80
C ASP A 70 -0.03 12.34 9.51
N ALA A 71 0.92 11.54 9.03
CA ALA A 71 2.24 11.98 8.61
C ALA A 71 2.54 11.57 7.15
N GLU A 72 2.46 12.51 6.21
CA GLU A 72 2.87 12.27 4.83
C GLU A 72 4.05 13.15 4.41
N ILE A 73 5.14 12.50 3.98
CA ILE A 73 6.34 13.11 3.43
C ILE A 73 6.38 12.86 1.91
N ILE A 74 6.46 13.95 1.15
CA ILE A 74 6.49 13.92 -0.31
C ILE A 74 7.91 14.29 -0.78
N LEU A 75 8.50 13.44 -1.62
CA LEU A 75 9.80 13.65 -2.25
C LEU A 75 9.61 14.03 -3.72
N LYS A 76 9.79 15.31 -4.04
CA LYS A 76 9.56 15.85 -5.39
C LYS A 76 10.87 16.17 -6.09
N ILE A 77 10.99 15.71 -7.34
CA ILE A 77 12.09 16.09 -8.23
C ILE A 77 11.57 17.08 -9.27
N PRO A 78 12.09 18.32 -9.30
CA PRO A 78 11.77 19.28 -10.35
C PRO A 78 12.11 18.77 -11.75
N LYS A 79 11.39 19.21 -12.77
CA LYS A 79 11.52 18.68 -14.14
C LYS A 79 12.92 18.94 -14.71
N GLU A 80 13.55 20.03 -14.29
CA GLU A 80 14.87 20.48 -14.70
C GLU A 80 15.97 19.50 -14.26
N GLU A 81 15.71 18.70 -13.22
CA GLU A 81 16.64 17.75 -12.64
C GLU A 81 16.53 16.35 -13.27
N TRP A 82 15.54 16.11 -14.14
CA TRP A 82 15.22 14.77 -14.64
C TRP A 82 16.31 14.17 -15.53
N GLU A 83 17.04 15.03 -16.24
CA GLU A 83 18.14 14.66 -17.13
C GLU A 83 19.47 14.46 -16.39
N LYS A 84 19.57 14.91 -15.13
CA LYS A 84 20.78 14.71 -14.34
C LYS A 84 20.89 13.26 -13.85
N LYS A 85 22.14 12.83 -13.62
CA LYS A 85 22.44 11.57 -12.93
C LYS A 85 21.76 11.54 -11.57
N SER A 86 21.29 10.36 -11.16
CA SER A 86 20.54 10.12 -9.94
C SER A 86 21.15 10.78 -8.69
N GLU A 87 22.47 10.71 -8.54
CA GLU A 87 23.24 11.26 -7.41
C GLU A 87 23.24 12.79 -7.34
N ASN A 88 23.05 13.45 -8.48
CA ASN A 88 23.13 14.91 -8.64
C ASN A 88 21.75 15.55 -8.81
N ARG A 89 20.67 14.78 -8.57
CA ARG A 89 19.31 15.31 -8.68
C ARG A 89 18.99 16.06 -7.41
N MET A 90 18.50 17.29 -7.58
CA MET A 90 17.90 18.00 -6.47
C MET A 90 16.53 17.37 -6.10
N VAL A 91 16.33 17.11 -4.81
CA VAL A 91 15.08 16.56 -4.26
C VAL A 91 14.51 17.53 -3.24
N ILE A 92 13.23 17.88 -3.39
CA ILE A 92 12.50 18.75 -2.47
C ILE A 92 11.71 17.88 -1.48
N PHE A 93 11.85 18.17 -0.19
CA PHE A 93 11.10 17.52 0.89
C PHE A 93 9.89 18.36 1.27
N LEU A 94 8.72 17.77 1.15
CA LEU A 94 7.44 18.43 1.40
C LEU A 94 6.63 17.66 2.43
N ARG A 95 5.85 18.38 3.23
CA ARG A 95 4.76 17.83 4.03
C ARG A 95 3.46 17.93 3.23
N ASN A 96 2.61 16.91 3.25
CA ASN A 96 1.30 17.01 2.62
C ASN A 96 0.48 18.18 3.21
N GLY A 97 -0.21 18.92 2.34
CA GLY A 97 -1.00 20.10 2.70
C GLY A 97 -0.20 21.36 3.07
N SER A 98 1.14 21.33 3.04
CA SER A 98 1.99 22.50 3.28
C SER A 98 2.46 23.12 1.96
N ASN A 99 2.43 24.46 1.90
CA ASN A 99 3.06 25.22 0.81
C ASN A 99 4.57 25.48 1.06
N THR A 100 5.05 25.21 2.28
CA THR A 100 6.44 25.42 2.67
C THR A 100 7.17 24.08 2.78
N PRO A 101 8.25 23.86 2.00
CA PRO A 101 9.08 22.66 2.12
C PRO A 101 9.89 22.68 3.42
N PHE A 102 10.28 21.50 3.90
CA PHE A 102 11.32 21.37 4.94
C PHE A 102 12.71 21.78 4.41
N GLY A 103 12.86 21.76 3.09
CA GLY A 103 14.07 22.12 2.38
C GLY A 103 14.29 21.24 1.16
N ARG A 104 15.50 21.26 0.65
CA ARG A 104 15.93 20.53 -0.53
C ARG A 104 17.27 19.86 -0.29
N CYS A 105 17.49 18.72 -0.92
CA CYS A 105 18.81 18.13 -1.07
C CYS A 105 19.33 18.45 -2.45
N LEU A 106 20.49 19.09 -2.59
CA LEU A 106 21.07 19.43 -3.88
C LEU A 106 21.82 18.27 -4.55
N GLY A 107 22.09 17.20 -3.80
CA GLY A 107 22.77 16.01 -4.29
C GLY A 107 23.36 15.19 -3.16
N MET A 108 24.06 14.12 -3.54
CA MET A 108 24.67 13.17 -2.61
C MET A 108 26.20 13.21 -2.76
N ARG A 109 26.92 13.13 -1.65
CA ARG A 109 28.38 12.97 -1.67
C ARG A 109 28.78 11.76 -0.84
N PRO A 110 29.82 11.00 -1.22
CA PRO A 110 30.32 9.94 -0.36
C PRO A 110 30.82 10.53 0.97
N ILE A 111 30.56 9.84 2.07
CA ILE A 111 31.12 10.19 3.38
C ILE A 111 32.63 9.95 3.32
N GLU A 112 33.41 10.91 3.81
CA GLU A 112 34.87 10.82 3.86
C GLU A 112 35.29 9.56 4.65
N GLY A 113 36.00 8.64 3.98
CA GLY A 113 36.43 7.37 4.56
C GLY A 113 35.44 6.18 4.42
N ASN A 114 34.27 6.36 3.80
CA ASN A 114 33.36 5.26 3.49
C ASN A 114 32.57 5.51 2.19
N GLU A 115 33.10 5.03 1.06
CA GLU A 115 32.49 5.17 -0.27
C GLU A 115 31.09 4.53 -0.39
N LYS A 116 30.70 3.64 0.52
CA LYS A 116 29.37 3.00 0.50
C LYS A 116 28.29 3.87 1.14
N ASN A 117 28.67 4.81 2.01
CA ASN A 117 27.71 5.67 2.68
C ASN A 117 27.69 7.04 1.99
N MET A 118 26.49 7.52 1.73
CA MET A 118 26.26 8.81 1.09
C MET A 118 25.79 9.82 2.14
N GLU A 119 26.29 11.04 2.09
CA GLU A 119 25.78 12.18 2.81
C GLU A 119 24.88 13.01 1.90
N LEU A 120 23.78 13.53 2.45
CA LEU A 120 22.88 14.43 1.73
C LEU A 120 23.38 15.87 1.83
N LEU A 121 23.55 16.54 0.70
CA LEU A 121 23.87 17.97 0.67
C LEU A 121 22.57 18.79 0.83
N LEU A 122 22.25 19.18 2.06
CA LEU A 122 20.95 19.75 2.43
C LEU A 122 20.95 21.29 2.48
N GLU A 123 19.85 21.89 2.02
CA GLU A 123 19.55 23.32 2.14
C GLU A 123 18.10 23.54 2.62
N PRO A 124 17.89 24.10 3.83
CA PRO A 124 18.89 24.37 4.86
C PRO A 124 19.51 23.08 5.44
N PRO A 125 20.67 23.15 6.13
CA PRO A 125 21.30 21.96 6.72
C PRO A 125 20.41 21.25 7.76
N GLY A 126 19.41 21.93 8.32
CA GLY A 126 18.47 21.40 9.31
C GLY A 126 17.30 20.59 8.75
N THR A 127 17.14 20.43 7.43
CA THR A 127 15.95 19.80 6.81
C THR A 127 15.58 18.45 7.43
N LEU A 128 16.55 17.57 7.67
CA LEU A 128 16.27 16.25 8.27
C LEU A 128 15.87 16.35 9.74
N ILE A 129 16.41 17.32 10.48
CA ILE A 129 16.03 17.59 11.87
C ILE A 129 14.59 18.10 11.93
N GLU A 130 14.21 18.97 11.00
CA GLU A 130 12.85 19.48 10.89
C GLU A 130 11.84 18.38 10.54
N ILE A 131 12.20 17.47 9.61
CA ILE A 131 11.39 16.28 9.31
C ILE A 131 11.24 15.42 10.56
N GLN A 132 12.34 15.11 11.27
CA GLN A 132 12.27 14.30 12.48
C GLN A 132 11.38 14.94 13.55
N LYS A 133 11.52 16.25 13.75
CA LYS A 133 10.71 17.02 14.70
C LYS A 133 9.23 16.92 14.35
N TYR A 134 8.89 17.13 13.08
CA TYR A 134 7.53 16.98 12.57
C TYR A 134 6.96 15.57 12.82
N LEU A 135 7.71 14.52 12.47
CA LEU A 135 7.30 13.13 12.68
C LEU A 135 7.03 12.85 14.18
N ASN A 136 7.92 13.31 15.06
CA ASN A 136 7.75 13.16 16.50
C ASN A 136 6.54 13.95 17.03
N GLU A 137 6.26 15.14 16.50
CA GLU A 137 5.08 15.94 16.89
C GLU A 137 3.78 15.26 16.49
N VAL A 138 3.72 14.69 15.27
CA VAL A 138 2.55 13.91 14.83
C VAL A 138 2.36 12.69 15.72
N ARG A 139 3.44 11.95 16.00
CA ARG A 139 3.36 10.75 16.85
C ARG A 139 2.90 11.06 18.28
N LYS A 140 3.34 12.19 18.84
CA LYS A 140 2.89 12.65 20.17
C LYS A 140 1.40 13.04 20.16
N GLY A 141 0.92 13.65 19.07
CA GLY A 141 -0.48 14.03 18.92
C GLY A 141 -1.40 12.83 18.71
N SER A 142 -0.92 11.78 18.02
CA SER A 142 -1.67 10.57 17.73
C SER A 142 -0.74 9.33 17.81
N PRO A 143 -0.80 8.54 18.89
CA PRO A 143 0.02 7.32 19.04
C PRO A 143 -0.35 6.18 18.08
N GLU A 144 -1.49 6.25 17.39
CA GLU A 144 -1.90 5.29 16.36
C GLU A 144 -1.72 5.86 14.95
N SER A 145 -1.00 6.99 14.84
CA SER A 145 -0.79 7.66 13.56
C SER A 145 -0.10 6.76 12.54
N LYS A 146 -0.61 6.84 11.31
CA LYS A 146 -0.03 6.18 10.14
C LYS A 146 0.89 7.14 9.41
N ALA A 147 2.01 6.62 8.90
CA ALA A 147 2.95 7.38 8.10
C ALA A 147 2.90 6.98 6.63
N LYS A 148 3.22 7.92 5.75
CA LYS A 148 3.30 7.71 4.32
C LYS A 148 4.48 8.43 3.71
N ILE A 149 5.17 7.73 2.83
CA ILE A 149 6.16 8.33 1.94
C ILE A 149 5.63 8.28 0.51
N ASN A 150 5.63 9.43 -0.14
CA ASN A 150 5.31 9.57 -1.56
C ASN A 150 6.57 9.97 -2.31
N ALA A 151 7.22 9.00 -2.94
CA ALA A 151 8.43 9.21 -3.71
C ALA A 151 8.14 9.04 -5.20
N TYR A 152 8.46 10.04 -6.00
CA TYR A 152 8.33 9.91 -7.45
C TYR A 152 9.24 8.80 -7.99
N SER A 153 8.87 8.20 -9.13
CA SER A 153 9.60 7.05 -9.70
C SER A 153 11.09 7.31 -9.96
N ARG A 154 11.48 8.58 -10.14
CA ARG A 154 12.86 8.99 -10.38
C ARG A 154 13.64 9.31 -9.11
N THR A 155 13.01 9.22 -7.93
CA THR A 155 13.63 9.51 -6.64
C THR A 155 14.68 8.46 -6.32
N PRO A 156 15.93 8.86 -6.04
CA PRO A 156 16.98 7.92 -5.69
C PRO A 156 16.63 7.15 -4.40
N HIS A 157 16.90 5.84 -4.40
CA HIS A 157 16.52 4.93 -3.32
C HIS A 157 16.99 5.37 -1.94
N TYR A 158 18.21 5.91 -1.85
CA TYR A 158 18.79 6.34 -0.57
C TYR A 158 17.91 7.38 0.16
N TYR A 159 17.29 8.32 -0.56
CA TYR A 159 16.38 9.29 0.07
C TYR A 159 15.17 8.61 0.71
N VAL A 160 14.63 7.59 0.07
CA VAL A 160 13.49 6.84 0.58
C VAL A 160 13.87 6.12 1.86
N VAL A 161 15.02 5.44 1.87
CA VAL A 161 15.52 4.71 3.04
C VAL A 161 15.79 5.64 4.22
N ASP A 162 16.41 6.81 3.99
CA ASP A 162 16.67 7.78 5.07
C ASP A 162 15.37 8.21 5.75
N ILE A 163 14.34 8.55 4.97
CA ILE A 163 13.04 8.96 5.51
C ILE A 163 12.31 7.79 6.19
N LEU A 164 12.39 6.56 5.64
CA LEU A 164 11.80 5.37 6.28
C LEU A 164 12.42 5.12 7.66
N ASN A 165 13.75 5.15 7.75
CA ASN A 165 14.45 4.97 9.03
C ASN A 165 14.00 6.02 10.05
N ARG A 166 13.80 7.27 9.63
CA ARG A 166 13.31 8.36 10.51
C ARG A 166 11.88 8.16 11.00
N MET A 167 11.02 7.59 10.16
CA MET A 167 9.67 7.21 10.56
C MET A 167 9.70 6.08 11.60
N ILE A 168 10.55 5.08 11.40
CA ILE A 168 10.75 4.00 12.37
C ILE A 168 11.30 4.57 13.68
N ASP A 169 12.30 5.44 13.62
CA ASP A 169 12.89 6.11 14.79
C ASP A 169 11.88 6.98 15.54
N ALA A 170 10.95 7.61 14.82
CA ALA A 170 9.84 8.35 15.41
C ALA A 170 8.77 7.43 16.04
N GLY A 171 8.85 6.10 15.83
CA GLY A 171 7.98 5.10 16.43
C GLY A 171 6.75 4.76 15.60
N PHE A 172 6.72 5.06 14.31
CA PHE A 172 5.65 4.64 13.41
C PHE A 172 5.77 3.14 13.10
N THR A 173 4.67 2.41 13.28
CA THR A 173 4.57 0.98 13.01
C THR A 173 3.83 0.68 11.70
N ASP A 174 2.84 1.53 11.35
CA ASP A 174 2.09 1.46 10.10
C ASP A 174 2.64 2.51 9.13
N ILE A 175 3.53 2.07 8.23
CA ILE A 175 4.21 2.91 7.24
C ILE A 175 3.82 2.44 5.84
N SER A 176 3.22 3.35 5.08
CA SER A 176 2.90 3.14 3.67
C SER A 176 3.94 3.81 2.77
N TYR A 177 4.20 3.17 1.63
CA TYR A 177 5.12 3.68 0.63
C TYR A 177 4.43 3.73 -0.74
N SER A 178 4.55 4.86 -1.43
CA SER A 178 3.97 5.07 -2.75
C SER A 178 4.99 5.62 -3.74
N GLY A 179 4.93 5.04 -4.95
CA GLY A 179 5.91 5.20 -6.03
C GLY A 179 7.02 4.17 -5.93
N ILE A 180 7.48 3.60 -7.05
CA ILE A 180 8.56 2.61 -7.04
C ILE A 180 9.80 3.30 -7.61
N PRO A 181 10.94 3.38 -6.88
CA PRO A 181 12.15 3.98 -7.42
C PRO A 181 12.62 3.15 -8.61
N GLN A 182 12.91 3.81 -9.74
CA GLN A 182 13.41 3.13 -10.93
C GLN A 182 14.73 2.42 -10.67
N SER A 183 15.57 2.95 -9.76
CA SER A 183 16.80 2.28 -9.33
C SER A 183 16.49 0.96 -8.61
N LEU A 184 15.52 0.95 -7.69
CA LEU A 184 15.11 -0.27 -6.98
C LEU A 184 14.52 -1.29 -7.95
N LEU A 185 13.70 -0.84 -8.91
CA LEU A 185 13.12 -1.68 -9.96
C LEU A 185 14.22 -2.31 -10.83
N ARG A 186 15.24 -1.53 -11.17
CA ARG A 186 16.43 -1.99 -11.90
C ARG A 186 17.26 -2.96 -11.07
N ASP A 187 17.46 -2.70 -9.77
CA ASP A 187 18.26 -3.54 -8.89
C ASP A 187 17.57 -4.87 -8.56
N LEU A 188 16.24 -4.88 -8.44
CA LEU A 188 15.41 -6.08 -8.34
C LEU A 188 15.43 -6.89 -9.65
N GLN A 189 15.32 -6.22 -10.81
CA GLN A 189 15.43 -6.88 -12.12
C GLN A 189 16.82 -7.48 -12.36
N ASN A 190 17.86 -6.82 -11.87
CA ASN A 190 19.24 -7.28 -11.98
C ASN A 190 19.62 -8.31 -10.89
N GLY A 191 18.72 -8.61 -9.95
CA GLY A 191 18.97 -9.54 -8.85
C GLY A 191 20.01 -9.06 -7.83
N THR A 192 20.32 -7.77 -7.82
CA THR A 192 21.28 -7.14 -6.89
C THR A 192 20.70 -7.05 -5.48
N ILE A 193 19.37 -6.97 -5.36
CA ILE A 193 18.63 -7.02 -4.12
C ILE A 193 17.77 -8.28 -4.16
N LYS A 194 17.98 -9.19 -3.20
CA LYS A 194 17.20 -10.44 -3.04
C LYS A 194 16.03 -10.26 -2.09
#